data_AF-A0A1J5DBD5-F1
#
_entry.id   AF-A0A1J5DBD5-F1
#
_cell.length_a   1.000
_cell.length_b   1.000
_cell.length_c   1.000
_cell.angle_alpha   90.00
_cell.angle_beta   90.00
_cell.angle_gamma   90.00
#
_symmetry.space_group_name_H-M   'P 1'
#
loop_
_entity.id
_entity.type
_entity.pdbx_description
1 polymer ?
#
loop_
_entity_poly.entity_id
_entity_poly.type
_entity_poly.pdbx_seq_one_letter_code
_entity_poly.pdbx_strand_id
1 'polypeptide(L)'
;MLVSCDKETKEEPAGPDVVPALKPNDADARAAAVAEITEVFRAYQQATAAKDGEAAAGLVSQATLDRYELLRSHVAAALDESDGGPARKALKSMKIGDRIMAAMILMRIGHTNIQNMSGRDVYVLGVREGWVGQRTFANGGLGPLVLNGAVATAPVLTDGEETAASWRFVNEGGWRIDLTALMNFADKRLHAIAMTRGISEDQLIDEILGEMPAIAPADQWQEYRPQGGGFAAQFPSTPSYEVKEEGDTKLQVYSATSASQGTFMVTFTELKSPVSGEDADLLLNSTAAGLVKGAQGELLGVREGVAGGLPMRVLQFKVGDRLSTAMVMVTATRLVQLVVVGPPTGDAAKLSLFFDSFVDLEGASPTAAP
;
A
#
# COMPACT_ATOMS: atom_id res chain seq x y z
N MET A 1 25.45 -67.47 21.02
CA MET A 1 24.53 -66.34 20.82
C MET A 1 25.07 -65.50 19.68
N LEU A 2 24.54 -65.69 18.47
CA LEU A 2 24.81 -64.86 17.29
C LEU A 2 23.45 -64.31 16.87
N VAL A 3 23.29 -62.99 16.97
CA VAL A 3 22.05 -62.27 16.68
C VAL A 3 22.00 -61.98 15.19
N SER A 4 20.91 -62.44 14.56
CA SER A 4 20.54 -62.22 13.17
C SER A 4 20.01 -60.80 12.99
N CYS A 5 20.46 -60.09 11.96
CA CYS A 5 19.88 -58.82 11.54
C CYS A 5 18.80 -59.07 10.48
N ASP A 6 17.53 -58.92 10.87
CA ASP A 6 16.41 -58.84 9.93
C ASP A 6 16.40 -57.48 9.22
N LYS A 7 16.26 -57.52 7.89
CA LYS A 7 16.08 -56.35 7.03
C LYS A 7 14.59 -56.00 7.00
N GLU A 8 14.25 -54.89 7.65
CA GLU A 8 12.93 -54.26 7.57
C GLU A 8 12.83 -53.50 6.23
N THR A 9 11.81 -53.80 5.44
CA THR A 9 11.55 -53.19 4.13
C THR A 9 10.66 -51.97 4.35
N LYS A 10 11.20 -50.78 4.06
CA LYS A 10 10.51 -49.50 4.25
C LYS A 10 9.67 -49.20 3.02
N GLU A 11 8.35 -49.24 3.15
CA GLU A 11 7.41 -48.75 2.12
C GLU A 11 7.56 -47.23 1.97
N GLU A 12 7.77 -46.81 0.73
CA GLU A 12 7.92 -45.42 0.29
C GLU A 12 6.53 -44.84 0.01
N PRO A 13 6.16 -43.66 0.55
CA PRO A 13 4.86 -43.07 0.32
C PRO A 13 4.72 -42.59 -1.13
N ALA A 14 3.56 -42.87 -1.73
CA ALA A 14 3.19 -42.45 -3.08
C ALA A 14 3.37 -40.93 -3.25
N GLY A 15 4.25 -40.54 -4.18
CA GLY A 15 4.48 -39.14 -4.55
C GLY A 15 3.27 -38.49 -5.21
N PRO A 16 3.24 -37.14 -5.29
CA PRO A 16 2.15 -36.41 -5.93
C PRO A 16 2.03 -36.78 -7.41
N ASP A 17 0.79 -36.92 -7.89
CA ASP A 17 0.44 -37.26 -9.28
C ASP A 17 1.27 -36.45 -10.28
N VAL A 18 2.18 -37.15 -10.96
CA VAL A 18 3.01 -36.58 -12.03
C VAL A 18 2.10 -36.33 -13.23
N VAL A 19 1.75 -35.07 -13.47
CA VAL A 19 1.08 -34.65 -14.71
C VAL A 19 1.97 -35.06 -15.89
N PRO A 20 1.46 -35.82 -16.88
CA PRO A 20 2.27 -36.29 -18.01
C PRO A 20 2.89 -35.13 -18.77
N ALA A 21 4.21 -35.17 -18.98
CA ALA A 21 4.91 -34.21 -19.82
C ALA A 21 4.33 -34.24 -21.25
N LEU A 22 4.05 -33.05 -21.81
CA LEU A 22 3.63 -32.89 -23.20
C LEU A 22 4.65 -33.58 -24.13
N LYS A 23 4.17 -34.50 -24.97
CA LYS A 23 5.04 -35.16 -25.96
C LYS A 23 5.56 -34.11 -26.97
N PRO A 24 6.83 -34.18 -27.41
CA PRO A 24 7.47 -33.17 -28.26
C PRO A 24 6.82 -32.85 -29.62
N ASN A 25 5.77 -33.57 -30.03
CA ASN A 25 5.22 -33.52 -31.39
C ASN A 25 3.81 -32.94 -31.50
N ASP A 26 3.25 -32.38 -30.43
CA ASP A 26 1.91 -31.79 -30.48
C ASP A 26 1.98 -30.27 -30.71
N ALA A 27 2.17 -29.88 -31.96
CA ALA A 27 2.31 -28.49 -32.38
C ALA A 27 1.08 -27.65 -32.00
N ASP A 28 -0.11 -28.25 -32.07
CA ASP A 28 -1.37 -27.60 -31.71
C ASP A 28 -1.47 -27.37 -30.20
N ALA A 29 -1.12 -28.37 -29.39
CA ALA A 29 -1.07 -28.21 -27.94
C ALA A 29 -0.05 -27.14 -27.50
N ARG A 30 1.11 -27.08 -28.19
CA ARG A 30 2.12 -26.04 -27.94
C ARG A 30 1.61 -24.65 -28.31
N ALA A 31 0.97 -24.51 -29.47
CA ALA A 31 0.40 -23.23 -29.92
C ALA A 31 -0.70 -22.74 -28.96
N ALA A 32 -1.57 -23.65 -28.50
CA ALA A 32 -2.60 -23.35 -27.51
C ALA A 32 -2.00 -22.87 -26.18
N ALA A 33 -0.98 -23.57 -25.66
CA ALA A 33 -0.31 -23.16 -24.43
C ALA A 33 0.39 -21.80 -24.55
N VAL A 34 1.04 -21.53 -25.69
CA VAL A 34 1.65 -20.21 -25.96
C VAL A 34 0.59 -19.10 -25.95
N ALA A 35 -0.57 -19.34 -26.58
CA ALA A 35 -1.66 -18.37 -26.60
C ALA A 35 -2.21 -18.10 -25.19
N GLU A 36 -2.43 -19.15 -24.40
CA GLU A 36 -2.93 -19.02 -23.01
C GLU A 36 -1.93 -18.27 -22.12
N ILE A 37 -0.63 -18.59 -22.18
CA ILE A 37 0.41 -17.89 -21.42
C ILE A 37 0.44 -16.40 -21.79
N THR A 38 0.35 -16.09 -23.09
CA THR A 38 0.33 -14.70 -23.57
C THR A 38 -0.89 -13.94 -23.02
N GLU A 39 -2.05 -14.62 -22.96
CA GLU A 39 -3.26 -14.04 -22.40
C GLU A 39 -3.14 -13.78 -20.89
N VAL A 40 -2.62 -14.76 -20.13
CA VAL A 40 -2.36 -14.62 -18.69
C VAL A 40 -1.42 -13.46 -18.41
N PHE A 41 -0.36 -13.31 -19.21
CA PHE A 41 0.57 -12.20 -19.10
C PHE A 41 -0.11 -10.85 -19.31
N ARG A 42 -0.90 -10.71 -20.38
CA ARG A 42 -1.64 -9.48 -20.69
C ARG A 42 -2.66 -9.14 -19.61
N ALA A 43 -3.42 -10.14 -19.15
CA ALA A 43 -4.41 -9.96 -18.08
C ALA A 43 -3.73 -9.50 -16.78
N TYR A 44 -2.54 -10.02 -16.48
CA TYR A 44 -1.79 -9.61 -15.31
C TYR A 44 -1.30 -8.16 -15.39
N GLN A 45 -0.80 -7.74 -16.56
CA GLN A 45 -0.43 -6.33 -16.79
C GLN A 45 -1.64 -5.41 -16.63
N GLN A 46 -2.81 -5.80 -17.16
CA GLN A 46 -4.03 -5.02 -17.02
C GLN A 46 -4.49 -4.92 -15.56
N ALA A 47 -4.52 -6.03 -14.83
CA ALA A 47 -4.91 -6.06 -13.42
C ALA A 47 -3.99 -5.17 -12.56
N THR A 48 -2.68 -5.28 -12.76
CA THR A 48 -1.71 -4.45 -12.02
C THR A 48 -1.77 -2.97 -12.40
N ALA A 49 -1.98 -2.62 -13.67
CA ALA A 49 -2.20 -1.24 -14.10
C ALA A 49 -3.50 -0.65 -13.53
N ALA A 50 -4.56 -1.45 -13.44
CA ALA A 50 -5.84 -1.09 -12.84
C ALA A 50 -5.84 -1.11 -11.31
N LYS A 51 -4.72 -1.52 -10.67
CA LYS A 51 -4.63 -1.75 -9.21
C LYS A 51 -5.65 -2.79 -8.70
N ASP A 52 -6.08 -3.71 -9.55
CA ASP A 52 -6.97 -4.80 -9.21
C ASP A 52 -6.18 -5.98 -8.63
N GLY A 53 -6.00 -5.95 -7.31
CA GLY A 53 -5.22 -6.97 -6.61
C GLY A 53 -5.85 -8.36 -6.65
N GLU A 54 -7.17 -8.48 -6.68
CA GLU A 54 -7.85 -9.79 -6.69
C GLU A 54 -7.67 -10.49 -8.04
N ALA A 55 -7.86 -9.75 -9.13
CA ALA A 55 -7.60 -10.26 -10.47
C ALA A 55 -6.11 -10.67 -10.62
N ALA A 56 -5.19 -9.83 -10.16
CA ALA A 56 -3.76 -10.13 -10.20
C ALA A 56 -3.40 -11.37 -9.36
N ALA A 57 -3.96 -11.49 -8.15
CA ALA A 57 -3.75 -12.64 -7.27
C ALA A 57 -4.34 -13.94 -7.86
N GLY A 58 -5.34 -13.83 -8.72
CA GLY A 58 -5.88 -14.95 -9.48
C GLY A 58 -5.00 -15.40 -10.65
N LEU A 59 -3.96 -14.64 -11.03
CA LEU A 59 -3.11 -14.91 -12.20
C LEU A 59 -1.69 -15.35 -11.85
N VAL A 60 -1.30 -15.26 -10.57
CA VAL A 60 0.01 -15.70 -10.08
C VAL A 60 -0.04 -17.13 -9.56
N SER A 61 1.13 -17.78 -9.49
CA SER A 61 1.28 -19.16 -9.01
C SER A 61 1.07 -19.27 -7.50
N GLN A 62 0.74 -20.47 -7.03
CA GLN A 62 0.67 -20.74 -5.60
C GLN A 62 2.01 -20.47 -4.90
N ALA A 63 3.13 -20.83 -5.53
CA ALA A 63 4.48 -20.56 -5.00
C ALA A 63 4.75 -19.06 -4.76
N THR A 64 4.15 -18.19 -5.58
CA THR A 64 4.22 -16.74 -5.36
C THR A 64 3.48 -16.36 -4.07
N LEU A 65 2.23 -16.82 -3.92
CA LEU A 65 1.40 -16.52 -2.75
C LEU A 65 1.99 -17.12 -1.46
N ASP A 66 2.56 -18.31 -1.51
CA ASP A 66 3.23 -18.96 -0.38
C ASP A 66 4.43 -18.15 0.11
N ARG A 67 5.19 -17.51 -0.80
CA ARG A 67 6.29 -16.61 -0.40
C ARG A 67 5.76 -15.39 0.37
N TYR A 68 4.62 -14.83 -0.04
CA TYR A 68 3.98 -13.74 0.72
C TYR A 68 3.46 -14.23 2.08
N GLU A 69 2.91 -15.45 2.16
CA GLU A 69 2.47 -16.04 3.43
C GLU A 69 3.64 -16.26 4.39
N LEU A 70 4.77 -16.73 3.87
CA LEU A 70 6.00 -16.89 4.65
C LEU A 70 6.46 -15.55 5.24
N LEU A 71 6.54 -14.50 4.41
CA LEU A 71 6.95 -13.16 4.85
C LEU A 71 5.98 -12.60 5.90
N ARG A 72 4.68 -12.70 5.63
CA ARG A 72 3.63 -12.27 6.55
C ARG A 72 3.77 -12.98 7.90
N SER A 73 3.93 -14.30 7.91
CA SER A 73 4.11 -15.11 9.11
C SER A 73 5.33 -14.68 9.92
N HIS A 74 6.46 -14.46 9.27
CA HIS A 74 7.68 -14.00 9.94
C HIS A 74 7.56 -12.58 10.51
N VAL A 75 6.90 -11.67 9.80
CA VAL A 75 6.63 -10.31 10.29
C VAL A 75 5.71 -10.35 11.51
N ALA A 76 4.61 -11.12 11.44
CA ALA A 76 3.68 -11.28 12.55
C ALA A 76 4.38 -11.87 13.79
N ALA A 77 5.24 -12.88 13.63
CA ALA A 77 5.98 -13.46 14.74
C ALA A 77 7.02 -12.49 15.33
N ALA A 78 7.76 -11.75 14.50
CA ALA A 78 8.80 -10.81 14.95
C ALA A 78 8.23 -9.62 15.75
N LEU A 79 6.97 -9.31 15.52
CA LEU A 79 6.21 -8.26 16.17
C LEU A 79 5.87 -8.59 17.64
N ASP A 80 5.69 -9.86 17.97
CA ASP A 80 5.36 -10.33 19.32
C ASP A 80 6.63 -10.68 20.15
N GLU A 81 7.81 -10.57 19.54
CA GLU A 81 9.09 -10.89 20.16
C GLU A 81 9.90 -9.64 20.56
N SER A 82 10.62 -9.75 21.68
CA SER A 82 11.66 -8.79 22.07
C SER A 82 12.76 -8.70 21.01
N ASP A 83 13.47 -7.57 20.99
CA ASP A 83 14.61 -7.39 20.11
C ASP A 83 15.64 -8.54 20.24
N GLY A 84 16.00 -9.14 19.10
CA GLY A 84 16.90 -10.29 19.03
C GLY A 84 16.24 -11.67 19.17
N GLY A 85 14.92 -11.75 19.25
CA GLY A 85 14.15 -13.00 19.21
C GLY A 85 14.35 -13.83 17.91
N PRO A 86 13.97 -15.13 17.93
CA PRO A 86 14.19 -16.04 16.81
C PRO A 86 13.50 -15.60 15.51
N ALA A 87 12.31 -15.02 15.54
CA ALA A 87 11.65 -14.50 14.34
C ALA A 87 12.35 -13.27 13.77
N ARG A 88 12.84 -12.36 14.63
CA ARG A 88 13.67 -11.22 14.18
C ARG A 88 15.00 -11.70 13.57
N LYS A 89 15.62 -12.75 14.12
CA LYS A 89 16.81 -13.38 13.54
C LYS A 89 16.50 -14.05 12.20
N ALA A 90 15.35 -14.73 12.10
CA ALA A 90 14.91 -15.34 10.85
C ALA A 90 14.74 -14.29 9.74
N LEU A 91 14.07 -13.17 10.03
CA LEU A 91 13.95 -12.04 9.10
C LEU A 91 15.33 -11.52 8.66
N LYS A 92 16.28 -11.34 9.58
CA LYS A 92 17.64 -10.89 9.22
C LYS A 92 18.41 -11.89 8.34
N SER A 93 18.07 -13.17 8.39
CA SER A 93 18.70 -14.22 7.56
C SER A 93 18.06 -14.40 6.18
N MET A 94 16.96 -13.72 5.91
CA MET A 94 16.30 -13.75 4.60
C MET A 94 17.11 -13.00 3.54
N LYS A 95 16.76 -13.22 2.28
CA LYS A 95 17.34 -12.48 1.16
C LYS A 95 16.98 -10.99 1.23
N ILE A 96 17.83 -10.13 0.71
CA ILE A 96 17.64 -8.68 0.76
C ILE A 96 16.26 -8.21 0.26
N GLY A 97 15.72 -8.76 -0.84
CA GLY A 97 14.40 -8.40 -1.34
C GLY A 97 13.26 -8.84 -0.42
N ASP A 98 13.38 -10.02 0.19
CA ASP A 98 12.44 -10.49 1.22
C ASP A 98 12.46 -9.59 2.46
N ARG A 99 13.65 -9.14 2.87
CA ARG A 99 13.82 -8.21 3.98
C ARG A 99 13.19 -6.84 3.70
N ILE A 100 13.35 -6.32 2.48
CA ILE A 100 12.67 -5.09 2.04
C ILE A 100 11.14 -5.30 2.07
N MET A 101 10.63 -6.39 1.50
CA MET A 101 9.19 -6.67 1.53
C MET A 101 8.66 -6.83 2.96
N ALA A 102 9.36 -7.54 3.83
CA ALA A 102 8.99 -7.67 5.24
C ALA A 102 8.94 -6.31 5.96
N ALA A 103 9.92 -5.43 5.71
CA ALA A 103 9.92 -4.08 6.23
C ALA A 103 8.75 -3.24 5.68
N MET A 104 8.46 -3.34 4.38
CA MET A 104 7.31 -2.67 3.77
C MET A 104 5.98 -3.14 4.37
N ILE A 105 5.82 -4.45 4.57
CA ILE A 105 4.66 -5.06 5.24
C ILE A 105 4.51 -4.45 6.64
N LEU A 106 5.59 -4.46 7.43
CA LEU A 106 5.58 -3.94 8.79
C LEU A 106 5.19 -2.45 8.85
N MET A 107 5.80 -1.64 7.98
CA MET A 107 5.58 -0.19 7.94
C MET A 107 4.16 0.17 7.47
N ARG A 108 3.61 -0.56 6.50
CA ARG A 108 2.38 -0.14 5.80
C ARG A 108 1.11 -0.84 6.28
N ILE A 109 1.22 -2.06 6.79
CA ILE A 109 0.05 -2.84 7.24
C ILE A 109 -0.18 -2.64 8.74
N GLY A 110 0.89 -2.55 9.53
CA GLY A 110 0.82 -2.45 10.98
C GLY A 110 0.49 -3.79 11.66
N HIS A 111 0.64 -3.82 12.99
CA HIS A 111 0.59 -5.04 13.81
C HIS A 111 -0.77 -5.75 13.80
N THR A 112 -1.85 -5.03 14.09
CA THR A 112 -3.18 -5.65 14.25
C THR A 112 -3.75 -6.18 12.93
N ASN A 113 -3.36 -5.57 11.80
CA ASN A 113 -3.85 -6.00 10.49
C ASN A 113 -3.10 -7.25 9.99
N ILE A 114 -1.78 -7.36 10.22
CA ILE A 114 -0.99 -8.45 9.64
C ILE A 114 -1.36 -9.84 10.20
N GLN A 115 -1.87 -9.89 11.43
CA GLN A 115 -2.34 -11.13 12.06
C GLN A 115 -3.64 -11.67 11.44
N ASN A 116 -4.45 -10.79 10.83
CA ASN A 116 -5.75 -11.12 10.25
C ASN A 116 -5.71 -11.25 8.72
N MET A 117 -4.52 -11.13 8.12
CA MET A 117 -4.32 -11.25 6.69
C MET A 117 -3.71 -12.61 6.36
N SER A 118 -4.01 -13.13 5.18
CA SER A 118 -3.25 -14.19 4.51
C SER A 118 -2.16 -13.59 3.62
N GLY A 119 -1.23 -14.40 3.14
CA GLY A 119 -0.24 -14.02 2.14
C GLY A 119 -0.89 -13.52 0.85
N ARG A 120 -2.06 -14.09 0.50
CA ARG A 120 -2.89 -13.58 -0.60
C ARG A 120 -3.36 -12.15 -0.32
N ASP A 121 -3.88 -11.87 0.88
CA ASP A 121 -4.35 -10.53 1.22
C ASP A 121 -3.20 -9.50 1.19
N VAL A 122 -2.00 -9.89 1.63
CA VAL A 122 -0.80 -9.04 1.55
C VAL A 122 -0.42 -8.77 0.10
N TYR A 123 -0.49 -9.79 -0.77
CA TYR A 123 -0.25 -9.62 -2.20
C TYR A 123 -1.28 -8.69 -2.86
N VAL A 124 -2.57 -8.92 -2.61
CA VAL A 124 -3.69 -8.11 -3.12
C VAL A 124 -3.52 -6.64 -2.71
N LEU A 125 -3.21 -6.40 -1.43
CA LEU A 125 -2.91 -5.07 -0.93
C LEU A 125 -1.69 -4.47 -1.64
N GLY A 126 -0.62 -5.25 -1.83
CA GLY A 126 0.58 -4.81 -2.53
C GLY A 126 0.31 -4.35 -3.97
N VAL A 127 -0.58 -5.00 -4.70
CA VAL A 127 -1.01 -4.54 -6.03
C VAL A 127 -1.84 -3.27 -5.94
N ARG A 128 -2.82 -3.22 -5.03
CA ARG A 128 -3.70 -2.06 -4.85
C ARG A 128 -2.95 -0.78 -4.49
N GLU A 129 -1.98 -0.90 -3.60
CA GLU A 129 -1.15 0.20 -3.13
C GLU A 129 0.06 0.47 -4.06
N GLY A 130 0.19 -0.29 -5.16
CA GLY A 130 1.22 -0.08 -6.18
C GLY A 130 2.63 -0.54 -5.79
N TRP A 131 2.78 -1.36 -4.75
CA TRP A 131 4.06 -1.98 -4.36
C TRP A 131 4.48 -3.04 -5.38
N VAL A 132 3.48 -3.69 -5.99
CA VAL A 132 3.63 -4.65 -7.07
C VAL A 132 3.12 -3.99 -8.36
N GLY A 133 3.85 -4.10 -9.48
CA GLY A 133 3.32 -3.74 -10.81
C GLY A 133 3.76 -2.40 -11.40
N GLN A 134 3.78 -1.32 -10.62
CA GLN A 134 3.62 0.03 -11.20
C GLN A 134 4.72 0.55 -12.14
N ARG A 135 5.98 0.15 -11.96
CA ARG A 135 7.08 0.65 -12.81
C ARG A 135 7.87 -0.45 -13.47
N THR A 136 8.04 -1.57 -12.78
CA THR A 136 8.88 -2.68 -13.23
C THR A 136 8.17 -3.58 -14.25
N PHE A 137 6.84 -3.65 -14.22
CA PHE A 137 6.08 -4.62 -15.03
C PHE A 137 5.13 -3.96 -16.05
N ALA A 138 4.69 -2.73 -15.80
CA ALA A 138 3.85 -1.98 -16.74
C ALA A 138 4.53 -1.75 -18.11
N ASN A 139 5.86 -1.67 -18.12
CA ASN A 139 6.65 -1.46 -19.34
C ASN A 139 7.42 -2.72 -19.79
N GLY A 140 7.34 -3.81 -19.02
CA GLY A 140 8.03 -5.05 -19.34
C GLY A 140 7.29 -5.82 -20.43
N GLY A 141 7.96 -6.14 -21.52
CA GLY A 141 7.42 -7.03 -22.56
C GLY A 141 7.69 -8.51 -22.28
N LEU A 142 7.05 -9.35 -23.07
CA LEU A 142 7.22 -10.81 -23.06
C LEU A 142 8.05 -11.23 -24.28
N GLY A 143 9.23 -11.78 -24.04
CA GLY A 143 10.09 -12.33 -25.09
C GLY A 143 9.60 -13.69 -25.63
N PRO A 144 10.41 -14.36 -26.48
CA PRO A 144 10.08 -15.67 -27.01
C PRO A 144 9.87 -16.71 -25.90
N LEU A 145 8.76 -17.45 -25.96
CA LEU A 145 8.40 -18.48 -24.99
C LEU A 145 9.11 -19.81 -25.27
N VAL A 146 9.73 -20.37 -24.24
CA VAL A 146 10.28 -21.73 -24.21
C VAL A 146 9.42 -22.58 -23.28
N LEU A 147 8.74 -23.59 -23.85
CA LEU A 147 7.86 -24.49 -23.12
C LEU A 147 8.57 -25.80 -22.82
N ASN A 148 8.53 -26.23 -21.56
CA ASN A 148 9.11 -27.46 -21.05
C ASN A 148 8.08 -28.17 -20.15
N GLY A 149 7.16 -28.92 -20.76
CA GLY A 149 6.07 -29.58 -20.03
C GLY A 149 5.14 -28.57 -19.36
N ALA A 150 4.99 -28.67 -18.04
CA ALA A 150 4.14 -27.80 -17.22
C ALA A 150 4.79 -26.46 -16.83
N VAL A 151 5.94 -26.12 -17.42
CA VAL A 151 6.67 -24.88 -17.14
C VAL A 151 6.97 -24.18 -18.45
N ALA A 152 6.84 -22.86 -18.47
CA ALA A 152 7.33 -22.03 -19.56
C ALA A 152 8.17 -20.87 -19.04
N THR A 153 9.10 -20.40 -19.86
CA THR A 153 9.93 -19.24 -19.56
C THR A 153 10.02 -18.31 -20.75
N ALA A 154 10.12 -17.01 -20.51
CA ALA A 154 10.39 -16.02 -21.54
C ALA A 154 11.32 -14.93 -20.98
N PRO A 155 12.26 -14.39 -21.76
CA PRO A 155 13.00 -13.19 -21.37
C PRO A 155 12.04 -12.03 -21.06
N VAL A 156 12.36 -11.22 -20.06
CA VAL A 156 11.69 -9.92 -19.87
C VAL A 156 12.26 -8.97 -20.92
N LEU A 157 11.38 -8.31 -21.67
CA LEU A 157 11.79 -7.26 -22.62
C LEU A 157 11.69 -5.88 -21.97
N THR A 158 12.64 -5.00 -22.25
CA THR A 158 12.57 -3.57 -21.93
C THR A 158 12.91 -2.80 -23.19
N ASP A 159 12.03 -1.89 -23.61
CA ASP A 159 12.18 -1.15 -24.89
C ASP A 159 12.39 -2.09 -26.11
N GLY A 160 11.84 -3.30 -26.04
CA GLY A 160 11.97 -4.34 -27.06
C GLY A 160 13.24 -5.20 -26.96
N GLU A 161 14.15 -4.90 -26.04
CA GLU A 161 15.40 -5.65 -25.85
C GLU A 161 15.30 -6.69 -24.73
N GLU A 162 15.88 -7.86 -24.94
CA GLU A 162 15.94 -8.92 -23.92
C GLU A 162 16.84 -8.51 -22.75
N THR A 163 16.33 -8.68 -21.53
CA THR A 163 17.11 -8.49 -20.31
C THR A 163 17.58 -9.83 -19.74
N ALA A 164 18.46 -9.78 -18.74
CA ALA A 164 18.88 -10.97 -17.99
C ALA A 164 17.78 -11.55 -17.08
N ALA A 165 16.67 -10.83 -16.89
CA ALA A 165 15.52 -11.32 -16.14
C ALA A 165 14.63 -12.18 -17.05
N SER A 166 13.93 -13.14 -16.45
CA SER A 166 12.96 -13.98 -17.17
C SER A 166 11.64 -14.06 -16.43
N TRP A 167 10.56 -14.02 -17.20
CA TRP A 167 9.26 -14.49 -16.80
C TRP A 167 9.30 -16.01 -16.67
N ARG A 168 8.66 -16.51 -15.63
CA ARG A 168 8.41 -17.93 -15.43
C ARG A 168 6.91 -18.14 -15.31
N PHE A 169 6.42 -19.18 -15.97
CA PHE A 169 5.03 -19.60 -15.92
C PHE A 169 4.96 -21.05 -15.54
N VAL A 170 3.94 -21.41 -14.77
CA VAL A 170 3.67 -22.78 -14.31
C VAL A 170 2.22 -23.13 -14.61
N ASN A 171 1.95 -24.36 -15.02
CA ASN A 171 0.61 -24.86 -15.24
C ASN A 171 0.13 -25.62 -14.00
N GLU A 172 -0.84 -25.04 -13.28
CA GLU A 172 -1.42 -25.58 -12.04
C GLU A 172 -2.90 -25.96 -12.26
N GLY A 173 -3.23 -26.52 -13.43
CA GLY A 173 -4.62 -26.65 -13.94
C GLY A 173 -5.07 -25.46 -14.78
N GLY A 174 -4.12 -24.60 -15.15
CA GLY A 174 -4.20 -23.36 -15.91
C GLY A 174 -2.87 -22.63 -15.78
N TRP A 175 -2.45 -21.87 -16.80
CA TRP A 175 -1.16 -21.17 -16.73
C TRP A 175 -1.21 -20.01 -15.73
N ARG A 176 -0.16 -19.90 -14.90
CA ARG A 176 0.02 -18.87 -13.87
C ARG A 176 1.42 -18.26 -13.95
N ILE A 177 1.55 -17.01 -13.54
CA ILE A 177 2.85 -16.32 -13.46
C ILE A 177 3.53 -16.67 -12.14
N ASP A 178 4.73 -17.22 -12.23
CA ASP A 178 5.59 -17.47 -11.07
C ASP A 178 6.57 -16.31 -10.89
N LEU A 179 6.23 -15.38 -9.99
CA LEU A 179 7.05 -14.19 -9.72
C LEU A 179 8.29 -14.50 -8.87
N THR A 180 8.42 -15.71 -8.32
CA THR A 180 9.57 -16.06 -7.46
C THR A 180 10.89 -15.99 -8.24
N ALA A 181 10.88 -16.30 -9.54
CA ALA A 181 12.05 -16.17 -10.41
C ALA A 181 12.54 -14.72 -10.51
N LEU A 182 11.60 -13.77 -10.66
CA LEU A 182 11.90 -12.34 -10.72
C LEU A 182 12.38 -11.80 -9.37
N MET A 183 11.74 -12.21 -8.27
CA MET A 183 12.17 -11.84 -6.92
C MET A 183 13.60 -12.33 -6.65
N ASN A 184 13.91 -13.58 -7.01
CA ASN A 184 15.26 -14.13 -6.87
C ASN A 184 16.29 -13.41 -7.76
N PHE A 185 15.89 -12.91 -8.93
CA PHE A 185 16.75 -12.07 -9.77
C PHE A 185 16.99 -10.70 -9.10
N ALA A 186 15.95 -10.06 -8.57
CA ALA A 186 16.06 -8.80 -7.84
C ALA A 186 16.97 -8.93 -6.61
N ASP A 187 16.85 -10.02 -5.84
CA ASP A 187 17.72 -10.33 -4.70
C ASP A 187 19.21 -10.31 -5.11
N LYS A 188 19.55 -10.99 -6.20
CA LYS A 188 20.93 -11.02 -6.72
C LYS A 188 21.43 -9.64 -7.14
N ARG A 189 20.56 -8.83 -7.78
CA ARG A 189 20.92 -7.48 -8.25
C ARG A 189 21.13 -6.54 -7.06
N LEU A 190 20.24 -6.56 -6.08
CA LEU A 190 20.36 -5.76 -4.86
C LEU A 190 21.62 -6.12 -4.06
N HIS A 191 21.90 -7.42 -3.90
CA HIS A 191 23.15 -7.89 -3.28
C HIS A 191 24.39 -7.38 -4.04
N ALA A 192 24.39 -7.46 -5.37
CA ALA A 192 25.49 -6.95 -6.18
C ALA A 192 25.66 -5.42 -6.05
N ILE A 193 24.56 -4.66 -5.88
CA ILE A 193 24.61 -3.21 -5.64
C ILE A 193 25.28 -2.92 -4.29
N ALA A 194 24.89 -3.62 -3.22
CA ALA A 194 25.50 -3.45 -1.90
C ALA A 194 27.01 -3.72 -1.94
N MET A 195 27.41 -4.85 -2.54
CA MET A 195 28.81 -5.22 -2.74
C MET A 195 29.59 -4.19 -3.57
N THR A 196 29.02 -3.71 -4.68
CA THR A 196 29.67 -2.72 -5.57
C THR A 196 29.90 -1.40 -4.85
N ARG A 197 28.97 -0.99 -3.99
CA ARG A 197 29.04 0.26 -3.22
C ARG A 197 29.87 0.14 -1.94
N GLY A 198 30.24 -1.07 -1.53
CA GLY A 198 30.96 -1.30 -0.27
C GLY A 198 30.11 -1.01 0.98
N ILE A 199 28.79 -1.13 0.88
CA ILE A 199 27.85 -0.95 2.00
C ILE A 199 27.23 -2.29 2.41
N SER A 200 26.72 -2.40 3.63
CA SER A 200 25.99 -3.59 4.05
C SER A 200 24.61 -3.67 3.38
N GLU A 201 24.04 -4.87 3.33
CA GLU A 201 22.64 -5.05 2.88
C GLU A 201 21.67 -4.25 3.75
N ASP A 202 21.92 -4.17 5.06
CA ASP A 202 21.12 -3.40 6.01
C ASP A 202 21.13 -1.91 5.67
N GLN A 203 22.31 -1.35 5.36
CA GLN A 203 22.44 0.04 4.92
C GLN A 203 21.70 0.29 3.61
N LEU A 204 21.80 -0.63 2.64
CA LEU A 204 21.06 -0.52 1.38
C LEU A 204 19.53 -0.58 1.60
N ILE A 205 19.07 -1.45 2.51
CA ILE A 205 17.65 -1.53 2.90
C ILE A 205 17.20 -0.19 3.50
N ASP A 206 17.96 0.36 4.45
CA ASP A 206 17.62 1.64 5.11
C ASP A 206 17.53 2.79 4.10
N GLU A 207 18.44 2.84 3.11
CA GLU A 207 18.38 3.83 2.03
C GLU A 207 17.13 3.65 1.15
N ILE A 208 16.85 2.43 0.69
CA ILE A 208 15.67 2.13 -0.14
C ILE A 208 14.37 2.49 0.60
N LEU A 209 14.29 2.15 1.89
CA LEU A 209 13.12 2.46 2.70
C LEU A 209 13.01 3.95 3.04
N GLY A 210 14.14 4.64 3.21
CA GLY A 210 14.18 6.08 3.47
C GLY A 210 13.73 6.94 2.29
N GLU A 211 13.87 6.44 1.06
CA GLU A 211 13.33 7.08 -0.16
C GLU A 211 11.82 6.87 -0.33
N MET A 212 11.20 5.94 0.42
CA MET A 212 9.76 5.72 0.36
C MET A 212 9.02 6.81 1.16
N PRO A 213 7.92 7.38 0.63
CA PRO A 213 7.05 8.25 1.41
C PRO A 213 6.59 7.53 2.68
N ALA A 214 6.77 8.17 3.84
CA ALA A 214 6.36 7.61 5.11
C ALA A 214 4.85 7.39 5.14
N ILE A 215 4.42 6.13 5.24
CA ILE A 215 3.07 5.75 5.66
C ILE A 215 3.25 5.33 7.11
N ALA A 216 2.75 6.11 8.07
CA ALA A 216 2.91 5.71 9.46
C ALA A 216 1.93 4.59 9.83
N PRO A 217 2.26 3.79 10.86
CA PRO A 217 1.38 2.74 11.36
C PRO A 217 0.03 3.34 11.75
N ALA A 218 -1.05 2.66 11.36
CA ALA A 218 -2.41 3.14 11.56
C ALA A 218 -2.79 3.48 13.03
N ASP A 219 -2.00 3.05 14.01
CA ASP A 219 -2.31 3.19 15.44
C ASP A 219 -1.41 4.16 16.20
N GLN A 220 -0.52 4.90 15.53
CA GLN A 220 0.33 5.91 16.16
C GLN A 220 -0.11 7.32 15.77
N TRP A 221 -1.13 7.81 16.46
CA TRP A 221 -1.56 9.21 16.35
C TRP A 221 -0.52 10.12 16.98
N GLN A 222 -0.11 11.14 16.23
CA GLN A 222 0.87 12.11 16.67
C GLN A 222 0.36 13.53 16.44
N GLU A 223 0.62 14.41 17.39
CA GLU A 223 0.36 15.83 17.21
C GLU A 223 1.31 16.40 16.15
N TYR A 224 0.76 17.12 15.18
CA TYR A 224 1.50 17.84 14.17
C TYR A 224 1.25 19.34 14.30
N ARG A 225 2.33 20.12 14.33
CA ARG A 225 2.33 21.58 14.36
C ARG A 225 3.18 22.11 13.20
N PRO A 226 2.58 22.46 12.05
CA PRO A 226 3.35 23.01 10.95
C PRO A 226 3.94 24.36 11.33
N GLN A 227 5.23 24.54 11.04
CA GLN A 227 5.88 25.83 11.19
C GLN A 227 5.19 26.86 10.29
N GLY A 228 4.62 27.91 10.89
CA GLY A 228 3.90 28.96 10.15
C GLY A 228 2.50 28.58 9.66
N GLY A 229 2.04 27.34 9.87
CA GLY A 229 0.68 26.94 9.47
C GLY A 229 -0.41 27.41 10.43
N GLY A 230 -0.04 27.79 11.67
CA GLY A 230 -0.97 28.39 12.62
C GLY A 230 -2.01 27.41 13.19
N PHE A 231 -1.78 26.10 13.14
CA PHE A 231 -2.68 25.11 13.76
C PHE A 231 -1.90 23.99 14.46
N ALA A 232 -2.61 23.20 15.25
CA ALA A 232 -2.20 21.87 15.70
C ALA A 232 -3.32 20.87 15.43
N ALA A 233 -2.98 19.64 15.05
CA ALA A 233 -3.93 18.54 14.93
C ALA A 233 -3.21 17.19 15.10
N GLN A 234 -3.91 16.16 15.54
CA GLN A 234 -3.35 14.81 15.51
C GLN A 234 -3.52 14.19 14.14
N PHE A 235 -2.48 13.57 13.59
CA PHE A 235 -2.54 12.78 12.36
C PHE A 235 -2.09 11.34 12.65
N PRO A 236 -2.56 10.36 11.87
CA PRO A 236 -2.07 8.98 11.98
C PRO A 236 -0.63 8.81 11.47
N SER A 237 -0.08 9.81 10.77
CA SER A 237 1.31 9.87 10.28
C SER A 237 1.80 11.31 10.23
N THR A 238 3.09 11.52 9.92
CA THR A 238 3.55 12.87 9.54
C THR A 238 2.85 13.25 8.23
N PRO A 239 2.07 14.34 8.18
CA PRO A 239 1.38 14.73 6.97
C PRO A 239 2.37 15.27 5.93
N SER A 240 2.11 14.99 4.65
CA SER A 240 2.74 15.69 3.53
C SER A 240 2.14 17.09 3.38
N TYR A 241 2.95 18.04 2.90
CA TYR A 241 2.52 19.41 2.64
C TYR A 241 2.60 19.72 1.14
N GLU A 242 1.52 20.29 0.59
CA GLU A 242 1.46 20.79 -0.78
C GLU A 242 0.69 22.11 -0.84
N VAL A 243 1.01 22.94 -1.84
CA VAL A 243 0.26 24.15 -2.17
C VAL A 243 -0.38 23.94 -3.53
N LYS A 244 -1.70 24.09 -3.61
CA LYS A 244 -2.46 24.07 -4.86
C LYS A 244 -2.91 25.47 -5.20
N GLU A 245 -2.78 25.83 -6.47
CA GLU A 245 -3.29 27.10 -6.99
C GLU A 245 -4.59 26.84 -7.76
N GLU A 246 -5.68 27.43 -7.29
CA GLU A 246 -6.99 27.41 -7.95
C GLU A 246 -7.41 28.84 -8.29
N GLY A 247 -7.10 29.27 -9.51
CA GLY A 247 -7.24 30.67 -9.91
C GLY A 247 -6.31 31.57 -9.08
N ASP A 248 -6.87 32.60 -8.43
CA ASP A 248 -6.13 33.50 -7.55
C ASP A 248 -5.98 32.98 -6.11
N THR A 249 -6.47 31.77 -5.84
CA THR A 249 -6.54 31.20 -4.49
C THR A 249 -5.41 30.20 -4.30
N LYS A 250 -4.67 30.34 -3.19
CA LYS A 250 -3.68 29.35 -2.76
C LYS A 250 -4.27 28.49 -1.66
N LEU A 251 -4.45 27.21 -1.96
CA LEU A 251 -4.90 26.21 -1.03
C LEU A 251 -3.70 25.48 -0.44
N GLN A 252 -3.50 25.61 0.86
CA GLN A 252 -2.49 24.85 1.59
C GLN A 252 -3.10 23.54 2.05
N VAL A 253 -2.45 22.41 1.75
CA VAL A 253 -2.97 21.07 2.03
C VAL A 253 -1.95 20.28 2.83
N TYR A 254 -2.38 19.78 3.98
CA TYR A 254 -1.66 18.85 4.82
C TYR A 254 -2.41 17.53 4.81
N SER A 255 -1.78 16.45 4.35
CA SER A 255 -2.45 15.16 4.19
C SER A 255 -1.66 13.99 4.76
N ALA A 256 -2.33 13.11 5.49
CA ALA A 256 -1.80 11.83 5.94
C ALA A 256 -2.73 10.71 5.47
N THR A 257 -2.17 9.59 5.00
CA THR A 257 -2.98 8.42 4.61
C THR A 257 -2.62 7.24 5.50
N SER A 258 -3.66 6.61 6.04
CA SER A 258 -3.59 5.37 6.82
C SER A 258 -4.28 4.26 6.05
N ALA A 259 -3.62 3.10 5.92
CA ALA A 259 -4.14 1.98 5.13
C ALA A 259 -5.50 1.46 5.61
N SER A 260 -5.79 1.55 6.91
CA SER A 260 -7.05 1.08 7.49
C SER A 260 -8.07 2.18 7.78
N GLN A 261 -7.65 3.45 7.82
CA GLN A 261 -8.52 4.56 8.24
C GLN A 261 -8.83 5.57 7.14
N GLY A 262 -8.10 5.50 6.03
CA GLY A 262 -8.27 6.42 4.90
C GLY A 262 -7.33 7.62 4.97
N THR A 263 -7.73 8.68 4.27
CA THR A 263 -6.92 9.91 4.13
C THR A 263 -7.50 11.02 5.00
N PHE A 264 -6.63 11.62 5.79
CA PHE A 264 -6.90 12.74 6.69
C PHE A 264 -6.26 13.99 6.10
N MET A 265 -7.02 15.07 5.99
CA MET A 265 -6.59 16.31 5.35
C MET A 265 -6.96 17.50 6.22
N VAL A 266 -6.02 18.42 6.40
CA VAL A 266 -6.28 19.79 6.82
C VAL A 266 -5.96 20.67 5.63
N THR A 267 -6.94 21.45 5.16
CA THR A 267 -6.73 22.48 4.16
C THR A 267 -7.05 23.85 4.74
N PHE A 268 -6.34 24.87 4.29
CA PHE A 268 -6.75 26.24 4.56
C PHE A 268 -6.43 27.18 3.41
N THR A 269 -7.23 28.25 3.37
CA THR A 269 -7.14 29.34 2.42
C THR A 269 -7.20 30.66 3.18
N GLU A 270 -6.27 31.55 2.87
CA GLU A 270 -6.29 32.93 3.38
C GLU A 270 -7.40 33.72 2.68
N LEU A 271 -8.22 34.40 3.47
CA LEU A 271 -9.30 35.25 2.98
C LEU A 271 -8.75 36.63 2.60
N LYS A 272 -9.21 37.16 1.47
CA LYS A 272 -8.81 38.49 0.98
C LYS A 272 -9.29 39.62 1.89
N SER A 273 -10.29 39.37 2.72
CA SER A 273 -10.86 40.35 3.66
C SER A 273 -11.43 39.62 4.87
N PRO A 274 -11.42 40.25 6.06
CA PRO A 274 -12.01 39.63 7.23
C PRO A 274 -13.51 39.34 7.06
N VAL A 275 -13.98 38.20 7.54
CA VAL A 275 -15.40 37.81 7.49
C VAL A 275 -15.98 37.61 8.89
N SER A 276 -17.27 37.91 9.05
CA SER A 276 -17.99 37.71 10.32
C SER A 276 -19.51 37.64 10.09
N GLY A 277 -20.26 37.16 11.08
CA GLY A 277 -21.73 37.16 11.04
C GLY A 277 -22.28 36.43 9.82
N GLU A 278 -23.19 37.08 9.10
CA GLU A 278 -23.89 36.50 7.93
C GLU A 278 -22.93 36.12 6.79
N ASP A 279 -21.89 36.90 6.53
CA ASP A 279 -20.89 36.58 5.50
C ASP A 279 -20.12 35.30 5.83
N ALA A 280 -19.82 35.08 7.12
CA ALA A 280 -19.17 33.86 7.59
C ALA A 280 -20.08 32.64 7.40
N ASP A 281 -21.38 32.75 7.70
CA ASP A 281 -22.35 31.68 7.46
C ASP A 281 -22.54 31.36 5.98
N LEU A 282 -22.60 32.39 5.12
CA LEU A 282 -22.67 32.21 3.67
C LEU A 282 -21.42 31.49 3.13
N LEU A 283 -20.23 31.86 3.61
CA LEU A 283 -18.98 31.22 3.25
C LEU A 283 -18.94 29.76 3.71
N LEU A 284 -19.35 29.46 4.94
CA LEU A 284 -19.41 28.10 5.46
C LEU A 284 -20.35 27.22 4.63
N ASN A 285 -21.56 27.69 4.34
CA ASN A 285 -22.56 26.93 3.60
C ASN A 285 -22.15 26.71 2.13
N SER A 286 -21.62 27.74 1.48
CA SER A 286 -21.14 27.62 0.09
C SER A 286 -19.92 26.70 -0.03
N THR A 287 -18.99 26.77 0.92
CA THR A 287 -17.83 25.87 0.99
C THR A 287 -18.25 24.42 1.21
N ALA A 288 -19.15 24.20 2.18
CA ALA A 288 -19.72 22.89 2.48
C ALA A 288 -20.37 22.25 1.23
N ALA A 289 -21.20 23.01 0.51
CA ALA A 289 -21.79 22.56 -0.74
C ALA A 289 -20.75 22.32 -1.85
N GLY A 290 -19.76 23.21 -1.97
CA GLY A 290 -18.67 23.12 -2.94
C GLY A 290 -17.82 21.87 -2.75
N LEU A 291 -17.54 21.49 -1.49
CA LEU A 291 -16.76 20.31 -1.15
C LEU A 291 -17.44 19.01 -1.60
N VAL A 292 -18.73 18.87 -1.32
CA VAL A 292 -19.52 17.70 -1.74
C VAL A 292 -19.59 17.64 -3.26
N LYS A 293 -19.89 18.77 -3.93
CA LYS A 293 -19.98 18.83 -5.39
C LYS A 293 -18.63 18.54 -6.06
N GLY A 294 -17.54 19.12 -5.56
CA GLY A 294 -16.19 18.93 -6.09
C GLY A 294 -15.71 17.49 -5.96
N ALA A 295 -16.09 16.82 -4.88
CA ALA A 295 -15.83 15.39 -4.69
C ALA A 295 -16.78 14.47 -5.50
N GLN A 296 -17.74 15.05 -6.25
CA GLN A 296 -18.82 14.30 -6.90
C GLN A 296 -19.58 13.39 -5.92
N GLY A 297 -19.77 13.88 -4.69
CA GLY A 297 -20.35 13.12 -3.60
C GLY A 297 -21.86 13.31 -3.43
N GLU A 298 -22.46 12.41 -2.67
CA GLU A 298 -23.84 12.47 -2.20
C GLU A 298 -23.87 12.96 -0.74
N LEU A 299 -24.54 14.08 -0.49
CA LEU A 299 -24.68 14.64 0.86
C LEU A 299 -25.63 13.77 1.69
N LEU A 300 -25.15 13.27 2.84
CA LEU A 300 -25.93 12.46 3.78
C LEU A 300 -26.47 13.29 4.93
N GLY A 301 -25.73 14.31 5.37
CA GLY A 301 -26.16 15.19 6.45
C GLY A 301 -25.22 16.36 6.67
N VAL A 302 -25.78 17.45 7.24
CA VAL A 302 -25.04 18.63 7.68
C VAL A 302 -25.47 18.96 9.09
N ARG A 303 -24.50 19.23 9.95
CA ARG A 303 -24.70 19.69 11.32
C ARG A 303 -23.96 21.00 11.53
N GLU A 304 -24.65 21.98 12.09
CA GLU A 304 -24.04 23.23 12.53
C GLU A 304 -23.45 23.07 13.94
N GLY A 305 -22.42 23.85 14.25
CA GLY A 305 -21.82 23.82 15.58
C GLY A 305 -20.81 24.93 15.79
N VAL A 306 -20.14 24.85 16.94
CA VAL A 306 -19.05 25.74 17.32
C VAL A 306 -17.89 24.88 17.83
N ALA A 307 -16.67 25.13 17.36
CA ALA A 307 -15.45 24.48 17.80
C ALA A 307 -14.39 25.55 18.10
N GLY A 308 -13.82 25.55 19.31
CA GLY A 308 -12.86 26.58 19.72
C GLY A 308 -13.41 28.02 19.67
N GLY A 309 -14.73 28.20 19.76
CA GLY A 309 -15.40 29.50 19.60
C GLY A 309 -15.65 29.91 18.14
N LEU A 310 -15.24 29.10 17.16
CA LEU A 310 -15.45 29.35 15.74
C LEU A 310 -16.71 28.65 15.23
N PRO A 311 -17.55 29.31 14.41
CA PRO A 311 -18.68 28.66 13.77
C PRO A 311 -18.19 27.61 12.77
N MET A 312 -18.87 26.46 12.75
CA MET A 312 -18.50 25.34 11.88
C MET A 312 -19.69 24.67 11.20
N ARG A 313 -19.39 23.92 10.14
CA ARG A 313 -20.30 22.96 9.50
C ARG A 313 -19.62 21.59 9.47
N VAL A 314 -20.28 20.58 10.02
CA VAL A 314 -19.84 19.18 9.93
C VAL A 314 -20.73 18.47 8.92
N LEU A 315 -20.12 17.91 7.88
CA LEU A 315 -20.79 17.23 6.79
C LEU A 315 -20.46 15.74 6.83
N GLN A 316 -21.47 14.93 6.52
CA GLN A 316 -21.28 13.53 6.12
C GLN A 316 -21.72 13.39 4.68
N PHE A 317 -20.88 12.78 3.84
CA PHE A 317 -21.19 12.58 2.44
C PHE A 317 -20.53 11.31 1.92
N LYS A 318 -21.07 10.75 0.84
CA LYS A 318 -20.56 9.53 0.21
C LYS A 318 -19.85 9.88 -1.09
N VAL A 319 -18.69 9.28 -1.35
CA VAL A 319 -17.98 9.38 -2.64
C VAL A 319 -17.73 7.96 -3.14
N GLY A 320 -18.47 7.53 -4.16
CA GLY A 320 -18.48 6.13 -4.57
C GLY A 320 -19.02 5.22 -3.46
N ASP A 321 -18.19 4.31 -2.97
CA ASP A 321 -18.47 3.40 -1.84
C ASP A 321 -17.93 3.90 -0.49
N ARG A 322 -17.22 5.04 -0.48
CA ARG A 322 -16.56 5.59 0.70
C ARG A 322 -17.44 6.56 1.45
N LEU A 323 -17.39 6.47 2.78
CA LEU A 323 -18.00 7.45 3.67
C LEU A 323 -16.95 8.50 4.03
N SER A 324 -17.32 9.76 3.85
CA SER A 324 -16.47 10.91 4.14
C SER A 324 -17.12 11.79 5.18
N THR A 325 -16.29 12.32 6.08
CA THR A 325 -16.70 13.36 7.03
C THR A 325 -15.84 14.59 6.77
N ALA A 326 -16.45 15.76 6.71
CA ALA A 326 -15.74 17.02 6.62
C ALA A 326 -16.19 17.97 7.72
N MET A 327 -15.28 18.79 8.22
CA MET A 327 -15.55 19.92 9.09
C MET A 327 -15.03 21.18 8.42
N VAL A 328 -15.90 22.15 8.18
CA VAL A 328 -15.54 23.46 7.63
C VAL A 328 -15.67 24.47 8.76
N MET A 329 -14.62 25.27 8.96
CA MET A 329 -14.53 26.33 9.95
C MET A 329 -14.07 27.62 9.27
N VAL A 330 -14.44 28.74 9.85
CA VAL A 330 -14.02 30.06 9.38
C VAL A 330 -13.50 30.88 10.56
N THR A 331 -12.29 31.41 10.42
CA THR A 331 -11.73 32.42 11.32
C THR A 331 -11.98 33.81 10.70
N ALA A 332 -11.55 34.88 11.36
CA ALA A 332 -11.61 36.21 10.76
C ALA A 332 -10.88 36.23 9.40
N THR A 333 -9.74 35.55 9.26
CA THR A 333 -8.83 35.66 8.11
C THR A 333 -8.69 34.38 7.30
N ARG A 334 -9.27 33.25 7.73
CA ARG A 334 -9.07 31.95 7.09
C ARG A 334 -10.35 31.16 6.93
N LEU A 335 -10.40 30.39 5.84
CA LEU A 335 -11.29 29.24 5.69
C LEU A 335 -10.48 27.97 5.93
N VAL A 336 -10.90 27.14 6.87
CA VAL A 336 -10.25 25.88 7.24
C VAL A 336 -11.18 24.72 6.94
N GLN A 337 -10.67 23.66 6.30
CA GLN A 337 -11.42 22.44 6.06
C GLN A 337 -10.62 21.25 6.59
N LEU A 338 -11.26 20.44 7.42
CA LEU A 338 -10.77 19.14 7.82
C LEU A 338 -11.57 18.10 7.08
N VAL A 339 -10.91 17.16 6.42
CA VAL A 339 -11.58 16.14 5.62
C VAL A 339 -10.99 14.78 5.97
N VAL A 340 -11.87 13.83 6.24
CA VAL A 340 -11.50 12.41 6.28
C VAL A 340 -12.24 11.67 5.19
N VAL A 341 -11.49 11.00 4.32
CA VAL A 341 -12.01 10.12 3.27
C VAL A 341 -11.62 8.70 3.64
N GLY A 342 -12.56 7.93 4.17
CA GLY A 342 -12.28 6.62 4.77
C GLY A 342 -13.15 5.48 4.24
N PRO A 343 -12.84 4.23 4.65
CA PRO A 343 -13.73 3.11 4.40
C PRO A 343 -15.09 3.32 5.08
N PRO A 344 -16.18 2.74 4.55
CA PRO A 344 -17.54 2.95 5.05
C PRO A 344 -17.75 2.55 6.52
N THR A 345 -16.87 1.70 7.07
CA THR A 345 -16.91 1.19 8.46
C THR A 345 -15.90 1.89 9.38
N GLY A 346 -15.44 3.09 9.03
CA GLY A 346 -14.41 3.81 9.78
C GLY A 346 -14.66 3.83 11.30
N ASP A 347 -13.59 3.65 12.09
CA ASP A 347 -13.63 3.72 13.54
C ASP A 347 -14.00 5.15 13.97
N ALA A 348 -15.24 5.34 14.42
CA ALA A 348 -15.77 6.64 14.82
C ALA A 348 -14.92 7.33 15.89
N ALA A 349 -14.29 6.57 16.80
CA ALA A 349 -13.42 7.13 17.83
C ALA A 349 -12.17 7.79 17.24
N LYS A 350 -11.62 7.20 16.17
CA LYS A 350 -10.44 7.74 15.47
C LYS A 350 -10.78 8.93 14.59
N LEU A 351 -11.98 8.96 14.01
CA LEU A 351 -12.50 10.16 13.33
C LEU A 351 -12.60 11.32 14.32
N SER A 352 -13.20 11.08 15.49
CA SER A 352 -13.29 12.08 16.56
C SER A 352 -11.91 12.57 16.99
N LEU A 353 -10.91 11.68 17.11
CA LEU A 353 -9.55 12.08 17.48
C LEU A 353 -8.93 13.12 16.53
N PHE A 354 -9.12 12.95 15.21
CA PHE A 354 -8.66 13.94 14.22
C PHE A 354 -9.37 15.28 14.39
N PHE A 355 -10.70 15.28 14.41
CA PHE A 355 -11.49 16.51 14.45
C PHE A 355 -11.38 17.23 15.79
N ASP A 356 -11.44 16.50 16.90
CA ASP A 356 -11.43 17.05 18.26
C ASP A 356 -10.04 17.53 18.69
N SER A 357 -8.97 17.04 18.03
CA SER A 357 -7.60 17.50 18.29
C SER A 357 -7.22 18.77 17.53
N PHE A 358 -8.06 19.24 16.61
CA PHE A 358 -7.75 20.44 15.86
C PHE A 358 -7.82 21.69 16.75
N VAL A 359 -6.73 22.46 16.74
CA VAL A 359 -6.62 23.73 17.44
C VAL A 359 -6.09 24.77 16.47
N ASP A 360 -6.87 25.83 16.24
CA ASP A 360 -6.38 27.03 15.58
C ASP A 360 -5.50 27.83 16.56
N LEU A 361 -4.26 28.11 16.18
CA LEU A 361 -3.26 28.77 17.02
C LEU A 361 -3.15 30.26 16.71
N GLU A 362 -3.76 30.77 15.62
CA GLU A 362 -3.67 32.20 15.28
C GLU A 362 -4.43 33.12 16.26
N GLY A 363 -5.36 32.57 17.06
CA GLY A 363 -6.09 33.31 18.10
C GLY A 363 -5.44 33.29 19.49
N ALA A 364 -4.45 32.43 19.73
CA ALA A 364 -3.74 32.40 21.00
C ALA A 364 -2.72 33.54 21.00
N SER A 365 -3.09 34.69 21.57
CA SER A 365 -2.09 35.69 21.96
C SER A 365 -0.96 34.95 22.70
N PRO A 366 0.31 35.16 22.34
CA PRO A 366 1.41 34.52 23.06
C PRO A 366 1.33 35.01 24.50
N THR A 367 0.76 34.18 25.37
CA THR A 367 0.78 34.43 26.80
C THR A 367 2.26 34.45 27.15
N ALA A 368 2.77 35.63 27.49
CA ALA A 368 4.17 35.83 27.82
C ALA A 368 4.57 34.74 28.82
N ALA A 369 5.55 33.93 28.45
CA ALA A 369 6.13 32.95 29.36
C ALA A 369 6.66 33.69 30.61
N PRO A 370 6.55 33.10 31.81
CA PRO A 370 7.05 33.69 33.05
C PRO A 370 8.58 33.90 33.03
#